data_AF-A0A2E9DW61-F1
#
_entry.id   AF-A0A2E9DW61-F1
#
_cell.length_a   1.000
_cell.length_b   1.000
_cell.length_c   1.000
_cell.angle_alpha   90.00
_cell.angle_beta   90.00
_cell.angle_gamma   90.00
#
_symmetry.space_group_name_H-M   'P 1'
#
loop_
_entity.id
_entity.type
_entity.pdbx_description
1 polymer ?
#
loop_
_entity_poly.entity_id
_entity_poly.type
_entity_poly.pdbx_seq_one_letter_code
_entity_poly.pdbx_strand_id
1 'polypeptide(L)'
;MIAKTIAEQMDQTREMTRFYLSQLKAADPYEIHVINNKKINPIIWEIGHLAVTQNWLVMYLCKGPSERISWAKTFGMGSSPTSNKEDYPPYDEVWNMFKHIHQKSIHFVSELSDKDLLKTIDKDLFFLR
;
A
#
# COMPACT_ATOMS: atom_id res chain seq x y z
N MET A 1 4.04 -5.90 23.80
CA MET A 1 5.00 -6.78 23.08
C MET A 1 4.45 -7.16 21.71
N ILE A 2 3.17 -7.53 21.63
CA ILE A 2 2.47 -7.92 20.39
C ILE A 2 2.53 -6.84 19.30
N ALA A 3 2.24 -5.58 19.65
CA ALA A 3 2.23 -4.48 18.68
C ALA A 3 3.57 -4.30 17.94
N LYS A 4 4.69 -4.43 18.65
CA LYS A 4 6.04 -4.38 18.07
C LYS A 4 6.29 -5.55 17.13
N THR A 5 5.88 -6.77 17.51
CA THR A 5 5.98 -7.95 16.63
C THR A 5 5.15 -7.79 15.35
N ILE A 6 3.96 -7.18 15.42
CA ILE A 6 3.16 -6.87 14.22
C ILE A 6 3.89 -5.86 13.33
N ALA A 7 4.43 -4.78 13.92
CA ALA A 7 5.19 -3.78 13.18
C ALA A 7 6.44 -4.38 12.51
N GLU A 8 7.17 -5.25 13.20
CA GLU A 8 8.31 -6.00 12.65
C GLU A 8 7.89 -6.90 11.48
N GLN A 9 6.78 -7.63 11.61
CA GLN A 9 6.26 -8.47 10.53
C GLN A 9 5.85 -7.63 9.31
N MET A 10 5.24 -6.46 9.53
CA MET A 10 4.89 -5.52 8.46
C MET A 10 6.13 -5.03 7.72
N ASP A 11 7.20 -4.70 8.46
CA ASP A 11 8.46 -4.21 7.87
C ASP A 11 9.18 -5.32 7.08
N GLN A 12 9.29 -6.53 7.64
CA GLN A 12 9.85 -7.69 6.93
C GLN A 12 9.08 -8.00 5.64
N THR A 13 7.76 -7.90 5.67
CA THR A 13 6.93 -8.07 4.46
C THR A 13 7.26 -7.00 3.43
N ARG A 14 7.48 -5.74 3.84
CA ARG A 14 7.88 -4.66 2.94
C ARG A 14 9.30 -4.83 2.40
N GLU A 15 10.23 -5.38 3.17
CA GLU A 15 11.57 -5.73 2.67
C GLU A 15 11.49 -6.75 1.55
N MET A 16 10.64 -7.76 1.68
CA MET A 16 10.41 -8.74 0.61
C MET A 16 9.83 -8.09 -0.65
N THR A 17 8.85 -7.19 -0.51
CA THR A 17 8.33 -6.40 -1.63
C THR A 17 9.43 -5.56 -2.28
N ARG A 18 10.26 -4.87 -1.50
CA ARG A 18 11.38 -4.07 -2.00
C ARG A 18 12.43 -4.92 -2.70
N PHE A 19 12.70 -6.12 -2.21
CA PHE A 19 13.58 -7.07 -2.87
C PHE A 19 13.07 -7.41 -4.27
N TYR A 20 11.81 -7.80 -4.44
CA TYR A 20 11.27 -8.08 -5.77
C TYR A 20 11.26 -6.85 -6.68
N LEU A 21 10.87 -5.68 -6.18
CA LEU A 21 10.91 -4.43 -6.94
C LEU A 21 12.35 -4.06 -7.35
N SER A 22 13.35 -4.40 -6.55
CA SER A 22 14.76 -4.17 -6.88
C SER A 22 15.23 -4.98 -8.10
N GLN A 23 14.62 -6.14 -8.36
CA GLN A 23 14.90 -6.96 -9.53
C GLN A 23 14.28 -6.38 -10.81
N LEU A 24 13.36 -5.42 -10.68
CA LEU A 24 12.59 -4.85 -11.79
C LEU A 24 13.05 -3.43 -12.18
N LYS A 25 14.21 -2.97 -11.69
CA LYS A 25 14.70 -1.60 -11.95
C LYS A 25 14.90 -1.24 -13.43
N ALA A 26 15.13 -2.24 -14.27
CA ALA A 26 15.29 -2.06 -15.72
C ALA A 26 13.98 -2.24 -16.50
N ALA A 27 12.89 -2.68 -15.85
CA ALA A 27 11.60 -2.85 -16.48
C ALA A 27 10.87 -1.51 -16.63
N ASP A 28 10.00 -1.39 -17.63
CA ASP A 28 9.08 -0.25 -17.75
C ASP A 28 8.00 -0.36 -16.67
N PRO A 29 7.91 0.59 -15.73
CA PRO A 29 6.94 0.50 -14.65
C PRO A 29 5.48 0.63 -15.09
N TYR A 30 5.22 1.07 -16.33
CA TYR A 30 3.88 1.27 -16.89
C TYR A 30 3.42 0.11 -17.78
N GLU A 31 4.30 -0.85 -18.08
CA GLU A 31 3.97 -1.97 -18.97
C GLU A 31 2.96 -2.93 -18.33
N ILE A 32 1.93 -3.30 -19.10
CA ILE A 32 0.99 -4.36 -18.74
C ILE A 32 1.42 -5.63 -19.47
N HIS A 33 1.89 -6.62 -18.71
CA HIS A 33 2.21 -7.93 -19.26
C HIS A 33 0.98 -8.83 -19.33
N VAL A 34 0.96 -9.74 -20.31
CA VAL A 34 -0.05 -10.80 -20.42
C VAL A 34 0.61 -12.15 -20.20
N ILE A 35 0.23 -12.84 -19.13
CA ILE A 35 0.76 -14.17 -18.78
C ILE A 35 -0.42 -15.13 -18.69
N ASN A 36 -0.39 -16.22 -19.46
CA ASN A 36 -1.47 -17.22 -19.50
C ASN A 36 -2.87 -16.59 -19.69
N ASN A 37 -2.97 -15.67 -20.66
CA ASN A 37 -4.19 -14.92 -20.99
C ASN A 37 -4.72 -14.01 -19.86
N LYS A 38 -3.91 -13.74 -18.82
CA LYS A 38 -4.25 -12.81 -17.74
C LYS A 38 -3.37 -11.57 -17.84
N LYS A 39 -4.00 -10.40 -17.79
CA LYS A 39 -3.29 -9.12 -17.65
C LYS A 39 -2.76 -9.01 -16.23
N ILE A 40 -1.48 -8.70 -16.10
CA ILE A 40 -0.84 -8.40 -14.83
C ILE A 40 -0.81 -6.89 -14.68
N ASN A 41 -1.12 -6.40 -13.49
CA ASN A 41 -1.07 -4.97 -13.21
C ASN A 41 0.36 -4.45 -13.41
N PRO A 42 0.51 -3.21 -13.89
CA PRO A 42 1.82 -2.60 -14.07
C PRO A 42 2.45 -2.28 -12.71
N ILE A 43 3.79 -2.22 -12.67
CA ILE A 43 4.56 -2.00 -11.43
C ILE A 43 4.14 -0.71 -10.72
N ILE A 44 3.88 0.37 -11.48
CA ILE A 44 3.40 1.65 -10.92
C ILE A 44 2.09 1.45 -10.15
N TRP A 45 1.19 0.61 -10.66
CA TRP A 45 -0.09 0.36 -10.02
C TRP A 45 0.08 -0.41 -8.72
N GLU A 46 0.93 -1.44 -8.70
CA GLU A 46 1.19 -2.21 -7.48
C GLU A 46 1.81 -1.35 -6.36
N ILE A 47 2.77 -0.48 -6.69
CA ILE A 47 3.38 0.44 -5.72
C ILE A 47 2.34 1.40 -5.15
N GLY A 48 1.54 2.04 -6.03
CA GLY A 48 0.50 2.97 -5.60
C GLY A 48 -0.62 2.28 -4.82
N HIS A 49 -1.02 1.07 -5.23
CA HIS A 49 -2.06 0.29 -4.58
C HIS A 49 -1.65 -0.08 -3.16
N LEU A 50 -0.42 -0.56 -2.97
CA LEU A 50 0.11 -0.87 -1.65
C LEU A 50 0.19 0.38 -0.75
N ALA A 51 0.56 1.54 -1.30
CA ALA A 51 0.58 2.80 -0.55
C ALA A 51 -0.83 3.22 -0.10
N VAL A 52 -1.81 3.22 -1.02
CA VAL A 52 -3.19 3.60 -0.74
C VAL A 52 -3.85 2.64 0.23
N THR A 53 -3.69 1.34 0.02
CA THR A 53 -4.29 0.29 0.84
C THR A 53 -3.70 0.29 2.24
N GLN A 54 -2.38 0.47 2.40
CA GLN A 54 -1.79 0.56 3.74
C GLN A 54 -2.25 1.82 4.48
N ASN A 55 -2.31 2.98 3.81
CA ASN A 55 -2.82 4.21 4.41
C ASN A 55 -4.29 4.07 4.83
N TRP A 56 -5.11 3.35 4.05
CA TRP A 56 -6.51 3.11 4.39
C TRP A 56 -6.66 2.11 5.55
N LEU A 57 -6.12 0.90 5.40
CA LEU A 57 -6.35 -0.18 6.35
C LEU A 57 -5.63 0.03 7.69
N VAL A 58 -4.39 0.51 7.66
CA VAL A 58 -3.61 0.72 8.89
C VAL A 58 -3.91 2.08 9.48
N MET A 59 -3.77 3.16 8.69
CA MET A 59 -3.87 4.50 9.27
C MET A 59 -5.33 4.92 9.46
N TYR A 60 -6.18 4.83 8.44
CA TYR A 60 -7.55 5.33 8.56
C TYR A 60 -8.48 4.44 9.40
N LEU A 61 -8.46 3.11 9.20
CA LEU A 61 -9.36 2.21 9.93
C LEU A 61 -8.96 2.03 11.40
N CYS A 62 -7.66 1.98 11.72
CA CYS A 62 -7.19 1.89 13.10
C CYS A 62 -7.11 3.25 13.81
N LYS A 63 -7.69 4.32 13.22
CA LYS A 63 -7.73 5.69 13.78
C LYS A 63 -6.34 6.32 14.01
N GLY A 64 -5.36 5.94 13.20
CA GLY A 64 -4.07 6.61 13.11
C GLY A 64 -4.07 7.85 12.20
N PRO A 65 -2.94 8.57 12.11
CA PRO A 65 -2.82 9.80 11.31
C PRO A 65 -2.67 9.49 9.80
N SER A 66 -3.78 9.19 9.13
CA SER A 66 -3.82 8.92 7.68
C SER A 66 -3.44 10.13 6.83
N GLU A 67 -2.81 9.88 5.70
CA GLU A 67 -2.49 10.92 4.71
C GLU A 67 -3.65 11.14 3.72
N ARG A 68 -3.78 12.37 3.23
CA ARG A 68 -4.65 12.68 2.10
C ARG A 68 -3.89 12.47 0.79
N ILE A 69 -4.19 11.39 0.10
CA ILE A 69 -3.59 11.05 -1.19
C ILE A 69 -4.57 11.45 -2.30
N SER A 70 -4.27 12.50 -3.05
CA SER A 70 -5.18 13.07 -4.07
C SER A 70 -5.51 12.08 -5.20
N TRP A 71 -4.54 11.24 -5.56
CA TRP A 71 -4.63 10.21 -6.58
C TRP A 71 -5.08 8.84 -6.06
N ALA A 72 -5.58 8.74 -4.82
CA ALA A 72 -5.93 7.46 -4.20
C ALA A 72 -6.90 6.61 -5.05
N LYS A 73 -7.84 7.24 -5.75
CA LYS A 73 -8.81 6.55 -6.61
C LYS A 73 -8.16 5.81 -7.78
N THR A 74 -7.04 6.31 -8.30
CA THR A 74 -6.29 5.69 -9.41
C THR A 74 -5.75 4.30 -9.04
N PHE A 75 -5.44 4.08 -7.76
CA PHE A 75 -4.87 2.84 -7.25
C PHE A 75 -5.79 2.11 -6.27
N GLY A 76 -7.03 2.57 -6.14
CA GLY A 76 -8.01 2.00 -5.22
C GLY A 76 -8.50 0.64 -5.68
N MET A 77 -9.09 -0.12 -4.75
CA MET A 77 -9.80 -1.35 -5.08
C MET A 77 -10.86 -1.09 -6.18
N GLY A 78 -10.89 -1.93 -7.21
CA GLY A 78 -11.81 -1.78 -8.35
C GLY A 78 -11.36 -0.80 -9.42
N SER A 79 -10.19 -0.16 -9.28
CA SER A 79 -9.58 0.61 -10.37
C SER A 79 -9.07 -0.31 -11.48
N SER A 80 -9.04 0.22 -12.70
CA SER A 80 -8.54 -0.49 -13.89
C SER A 80 -7.21 0.13 -14.30
N PRO A 81 -6.06 -0.55 -14.07
CA PRO A 81 -4.78 -0.04 -14.51
C PRO A 81 -4.71 0.09 -16.04
N THR A 82 -4.00 1.11 -16.48
CA THR A 82 -3.71 1.37 -17.90
C THR A 82 -2.20 1.31 -18.15
N SER A 83 -1.81 1.18 -19.41
CA SER A 83 -0.40 1.30 -19.82
C SER A 83 -0.01 2.73 -20.21
N ASN A 84 -0.93 3.70 -20.08
CA ASN A 84 -0.64 5.10 -20.39
C ASN A 84 -0.04 5.79 -19.16
N LYS A 85 1.21 6.23 -19.28
CA LYS A 85 1.93 6.92 -18.20
C LYS A 85 1.20 8.15 -17.67
N GLU A 86 0.52 8.90 -18.55
CA GLU A 86 -0.16 10.15 -18.18
C GLU A 86 -1.42 9.93 -17.33
N ASP A 87 -1.89 8.69 -17.19
CA ASP A 87 -3.01 8.36 -16.30
C ASP A 87 -2.58 8.27 -14.82
N TYR A 88 -1.28 8.34 -14.55
CA TYR A 88 -0.69 8.20 -13.22
C TYR A 88 0.00 9.49 -12.75
N PRO A 89 0.05 9.75 -11.43
CA PRO A 89 1.00 10.72 -10.88
C PRO A 89 2.46 10.35 -11.21
N PRO A 90 3.40 11.31 -11.10
CA PRO A 90 4.82 11.06 -11.29
C PRO A 90 5.32 9.85 -10.47
N TYR A 91 6.13 8.98 -11.08
CA TYR A 91 6.63 7.77 -10.44
C TYR A 91 7.28 8.04 -9.08
N ASP A 92 8.13 9.07 -9.00
CA ASP A 92 8.83 9.45 -7.77
C ASP A 92 7.86 9.90 -6.66
N GLU A 93 6.74 10.54 -7.03
CA GLU A 93 5.70 10.91 -6.07
C GLU A 93 5.07 9.67 -5.45
N VAL A 94 4.70 8.69 -6.29
CA VAL A 94 4.14 7.41 -5.83
C VAL A 94 5.13 6.64 -4.98
N TRP A 95 6.39 6.55 -5.42
CA TRP A 95 7.45 5.86 -4.71
C TRP A 95 7.74 6.49 -3.33
N ASN A 96 7.78 7.82 -3.27
CA ASN A 96 7.98 8.53 -2.01
C ASN A 96 6.79 8.35 -1.07
N MET A 97 5.56 8.41 -1.56
CA MET A 97 4.37 8.12 -0.77
C MET A 97 4.38 6.66 -0.26
N PHE A 98 4.77 5.70 -1.10
CA PHE A 98 4.89 4.28 -0.72
C PHE A 98 5.85 4.05 0.45
N LYS A 99 7.00 4.73 0.47
CA LYS A 99 7.95 4.70 1.59
C LYS A 99 7.39 5.41 2.83
N HIS A 100 6.85 6.62 2.64
CA HIS A 100 6.33 7.46 3.70
C HIS A 100 5.20 6.80 4.49
N ILE A 101 4.18 6.29 3.79
CA ILE A 101 3.06 5.58 4.42
C ILE A 101 3.55 4.38 5.22
N HIS A 102 4.52 3.63 4.70
CA HIS A 102 5.04 2.46 5.41
C HIS A 102 5.76 2.83 6.70
N GLN A 103 6.67 3.82 6.64
CA GLN A 103 7.36 4.33 7.84
C GLN A 103 6.38 4.84 8.89
N LYS A 104 5.38 5.64 8.48
CA LYS A 104 4.32 6.09 9.40
C LYS A 104 3.54 4.92 10.00
N SER A 105 3.23 3.91 9.18
CA SER A 105 2.44 2.76 9.60
C SER A 105 3.17 1.89 10.61
N ILE A 106 4.44 1.55 10.39
CA ILE A 106 5.21 0.73 11.35
C ILE A 106 5.44 1.49 12.66
N HIS A 107 5.68 2.81 12.59
CA HIS A 107 5.82 3.65 13.77
C HIS A 107 4.52 3.65 14.58
N PHE A 108 3.40 4.00 13.94
CA PHE A 108 2.07 4.01 14.56
C PHE A 108 1.73 2.67 15.20
N VAL A 109 1.89 1.56 14.47
CA VAL A 109 1.57 0.21 15.00
C VAL A 109 2.48 -0.15 16.17
N SER A 110 3.77 0.19 16.13
CA SER A 110 4.71 -0.14 17.22
C SER A 110 4.39 0.54 18.56
N GLU A 111 3.63 1.64 18.52
CA GLU A 111 3.23 2.43 19.68
C GLU A 111 1.85 2.04 20.25
N LEU A 112 1.11 1.16 19.57
CA LEU A 112 -0.19 0.71 20.07
C LEU A 112 -0.07 -0.09 21.36
N SER A 113 -0.98 0.17 22.30
CA SER A 113 -1.13 -0.65 23.50
C SER A 113 -1.96 -1.91 23.22
N ASP A 114 -1.86 -2.92 24.08
CA ASP A 114 -2.70 -4.12 23.97
C ASP A 114 -4.21 -3.76 24.04
N LYS A 115 -4.56 -2.72 24.79
CA LYS A 115 -5.94 -2.19 24.84
C LYS A 115 -6.37 -1.62 23.49
N ASP A 116 -5.48 -0.99 22.74
CA ASP A 116 -5.80 -0.47 21.41
C ASP A 116 -6.04 -1.62 20.41
N LEU A 117 -5.22 -2.67 20.49
CA LEU A 117 -5.35 -3.86 19.64
C LEU A 117 -6.65 -4.65 19.87
N LEU A 118 -7.23 -4.57 21.06
CA LEU A 118 -8.50 -5.23 21.41
C LEU A 118 -9.75 -4.41 21.04
N LYS A 119 -9.59 -3.17 20.54
CA LYS A 119 -10.73 -2.37 20.11
C LYS A 119 -11.34 -2.95 18.84
N THR A 120 -12.67 -2.98 18.79
CA THR A 120 -13.40 -3.22 17.56
C THR A 120 -13.17 -2.06 16.59
N ILE A 121 -13.10 -2.36 15.30
CA ILE A 121 -13.08 -1.33 14.27
C ILE A 121 -14.52 -0.84 14.13
N ASP A 122 -14.76 0.44 14.47
CA ASP A 122 -16.10 1.05 14.44
C ASP A 122 -16.61 1.36 13.02
N LYS A 123 -15.77 1.14 12.00
CA LYS A 123 -16.09 1.45 10.61
C LYS A 123 -16.57 0.20 9.90
N ASP A 124 -17.76 0.27 9.33
CA ASP A 124 -18.29 -0.79 8.48
C ASP A 124 -17.34 -1.07 7.31
N LEU A 125 -16.80 -2.28 7.30
CA LEU A 125 -16.04 -2.84 6.19
C LEU A 125 -17.03 -3.36 5.15
N PHE A 126 -17.76 -2.45 4.48
CA PHE A 126 -18.85 -2.78 3.53
C PHE A 126 -18.44 -3.73 2.39
N PHE A 127 -17.13 -3.95 2.17
CA PHE A 127 -16.57 -4.82 1.14
C PHE A 127 -16.12 -6.21 1.62
N LEU A 128 -16.22 -6.51 2.93
CA LEU A 128 -15.93 -7.84 3.49
C LEU A 128 -17.20 -8.70 3.71
N ARG A 129 -18.34 -8.28 3.17
CA ARG A 129 -19.60 -9.03 3.18
C ARG A 129 -19.92 -9.55 1.79
#